data_AF-A0A5P8WI96-F1
#
_entry.id   AF-A0A5P8WI96-F1
#
_cell.length_a   1.000
_cell.length_b   1.000
_cell.length_c   1.000
_cell.angle_alpha   90.00
_cell.angle_beta   90.00
_cell.angle_gamma   90.00
#
_symmetry.space_group_name_H-M   'P 1'
#
loop_
_entity.id
_entity.type
_entity.pdbx_description
1 polymer ?
#
loop_
_entity_poly.entity_id
_entity_poly.type
_entity_poly.pdbx_seq_one_letter_code
_entity_poly.pdbx_strand_id
1 'polypeptide(L)'
;MFNQLRQYISRIPSELLYRIELIQHRSNLPKLSQQDQFIVDQVRREGVFITSLQELGLPKTSTLVKAAESQLTNMEIALSAKHERQSQKNFGSLENPAYPQIFTVTDLADFFSWGGQERLVNIIENYIGLTIAFQGVHLRRDFANQEPVTTELWHLDAEDRRMIKVIIYLNDVRIEHGPFEYIPKSWTLDKKDLFAGINREQEMINLVYSFSPL
;
A
#
# COMPACT_ATOMS: atom_id res chain seq x y z
N MET A 1 30.47 -13.94 -7.38
CA MET A 1 30.11 -15.09 -6.53
C MET A 1 30.48 -14.90 -5.05
N PHE A 2 31.75 -14.71 -4.66
CA PHE A 2 32.14 -14.58 -3.23
C PHE A 2 31.53 -13.37 -2.49
N ASN A 3 31.36 -12.22 -3.16
CA ASN A 3 30.75 -11.02 -2.53
C ASN A 3 29.25 -11.18 -2.26
N GLN A 4 28.52 -11.90 -3.11
CA GLN A 4 27.11 -12.23 -2.86
C GLN A 4 26.98 -13.17 -1.67
N LEU A 5 27.84 -14.19 -1.57
CA LEU A 5 27.86 -15.13 -0.44
C LEU A 5 28.12 -14.43 0.91
N ARG A 6 29.05 -13.45 0.93
CA ARG A 6 29.31 -12.63 2.14
C ARG A 6 28.11 -11.80 2.56
N GLN A 7 27.36 -11.22 1.62
CA GLN A 7 26.14 -10.46 1.92
C GLN A 7 25.06 -11.37 2.53
N TYR A 8 24.87 -12.58 2.02
CA TYR A 8 23.94 -13.55 2.60
C TYR A 8 24.34 -13.96 4.03
N ILE A 9 25.62 -14.30 4.25
CA ILE A 9 26.11 -14.73 5.57
C ILE A 9 25.96 -13.60 6.60
N SER A 10 26.19 -12.34 6.21
CA SER A 10 26.01 -11.19 7.10
C SER A 10 24.55 -10.94 7.53
N ARG A 11 23.57 -11.48 6.80
CA ARG A 11 22.14 -11.34 7.12
C ARG A 11 21.62 -12.41 8.08
N ILE A 12 22.29 -13.55 8.19
CA ILE A 12 21.87 -14.67 9.06
C ILE A 12 21.65 -14.24 10.51
N PRO A 13 22.56 -13.47 11.16
CA PRO A 13 22.33 -13.01 12.53
C PRO A 13 21.09 -12.12 12.64
N SER A 14 20.89 -11.22 11.68
CA SER A 14 19.73 -10.34 11.65
C SER A 14 18.43 -11.10 11.46
N GLU A 15 18.43 -12.16 10.64
CA GLU A 15 17.26 -12.99 10.38
C GLU A 15 16.92 -13.87 11.59
N LEU A 16 17.93 -14.38 12.29
CA LEU A 16 17.73 -15.12 13.53
C LEU A 16 17.14 -14.22 14.62
N LEU A 17 17.69 -13.01 14.80
CA LEU A 17 17.17 -12.02 15.75
C LEU A 17 15.72 -11.68 15.45
N TYR A 18 15.39 -11.39 14.18
CA TYR A 18 14.03 -11.13 13.74
C TYR A 18 13.06 -12.28 14.10
N ARG A 19 13.46 -13.54 13.85
CA ARG A 19 12.64 -14.71 14.22
C ARG A 19 12.47 -14.88 15.72
N ILE A 20 13.51 -14.58 16.51
CA ILE A 20 13.43 -14.60 17.97
C ILE A 20 12.45 -13.52 18.45
N GLU A 21 12.52 -12.30 17.90
CA GLU A 21 11.61 -11.21 18.22
C GLU A 21 10.17 -11.58 17.92
N LEU A 22 9.89 -12.19 16.76
CA LEU A 22 8.55 -12.67 16.42
C LEU A 22 8.01 -13.69 17.45
N ILE A 23 8.86 -14.63 17.89
CA ILE A 23 8.47 -15.64 18.87
C ILE A 23 8.18 -15.01 20.23
N GLN A 24 9.06 -14.10 20.67
CA GLN A 24 8.92 -13.41 21.96
C GLN A 24 7.72 -12.46 21.99
N HIS A 25 7.45 -11.78 20.88
CA HIS A 25 6.36 -10.82 20.78
C HIS A 25 4.99 -11.47 20.59
N ARG A 26 4.93 -12.75 20.21
CA ARG A 26 3.67 -13.46 19.92
C ARG A 26 2.63 -13.36 21.04
N SER A 27 3.05 -13.39 22.30
CA SER A 27 2.14 -13.26 23.46
C SER A 27 1.64 -11.82 23.69
N ASN A 28 2.29 -10.83 23.07
CA ASN A 28 1.98 -9.41 23.20
C ASN A 28 1.11 -8.90 22.05
N LEU A 29 0.81 -9.74 21.06
CA LEU A 29 -0.06 -9.35 19.95
C LEU A 29 -1.46 -8.98 20.45
N PRO A 30 -2.06 -7.91 19.90
CA PRO A 30 -3.39 -7.49 20.31
C PRO A 30 -4.43 -8.55 19.96
N LYS A 31 -5.45 -8.70 20.81
CA LYS A 31 -6.56 -9.63 20.54
C LYS A 31 -7.44 -9.08 19.43
N LEU A 32 -7.75 -9.93 18.45
CA LEU A 32 -8.61 -9.58 17.33
C LEU A 32 -10.04 -10.09 17.53
N SER A 33 -10.99 -9.35 16.96
CA SER A 33 -12.32 -9.87 16.70
C SER A 33 -12.28 -10.97 15.62
N GLN A 34 -13.33 -11.76 15.49
CA GLN A 34 -13.41 -12.78 14.43
C GLN A 34 -13.33 -12.16 13.03
N GLN A 35 -13.94 -10.98 12.84
CA GLN A 35 -13.89 -10.26 11.58
C GLN A 35 -12.46 -9.79 11.26
N ASP A 36 -11.75 -9.24 12.23
CA ASP A 36 -10.38 -8.76 12.03
C ASP A 36 -9.39 -9.91 11.83
N GLN A 37 -9.61 -11.03 12.51
CA GLN A 37 -8.85 -12.25 12.29
C GLN A 37 -9.03 -12.77 10.85
N PHE A 38 -10.26 -12.71 10.32
CA PHE A 38 -10.53 -13.06 8.93
C PHE A 38 -9.75 -12.18 7.94
N ILE A 39 -9.70 -10.85 8.17
CA ILE A 39 -8.88 -9.93 7.35
C ILE A 39 -7.42 -10.38 7.35
N VAL A 40 -6.84 -10.61 8.53
CA VAL A 40 -5.45 -11.05 8.66
C VAL A 40 -5.19 -12.37 7.93
N ASP A 41 -6.11 -13.33 8.02
CA ASP A 41 -5.95 -14.62 7.37
C ASP A 41 -6.11 -14.55 5.85
N GLN A 42 -6.99 -13.69 5.33
CA GLN A 42 -7.09 -13.41 3.89
C GLN A 42 -5.80 -12.80 3.36
N VAL A 43 -5.32 -11.76 4.05
CA VAL A 43 -4.05 -11.09 3.78
C VAL A 43 -2.91 -12.13 3.76
N ARG A 44 -2.75 -12.96 4.80
CA ARG A 44 -1.69 -13.99 4.84
C ARG A 44 -1.73 -14.98 3.67
N ARG A 45 -2.94 -15.32 3.21
CA ARG A 45 -3.17 -16.34 2.17
C ARG A 45 -3.01 -15.77 0.76
N GLU A 46 -3.65 -14.65 0.47
CA GLU A 46 -3.72 -14.08 -0.88
C GLU A 46 -2.70 -12.97 -1.12
N GLY A 47 -2.13 -12.38 -0.08
CA GLY A 47 -1.29 -11.20 -0.21
C GLY A 47 -2.09 -9.89 -0.38
N VAL A 48 -3.42 -9.94 -0.26
CA VAL A 48 -4.32 -8.80 -0.45
C VAL A 48 -5.60 -9.04 0.34
N PHE A 49 -6.28 -7.98 0.72
CA PHE A 49 -7.69 -8.05 1.11
C PHE A 49 -8.42 -6.81 0.59
N ILE A 50 -9.58 -7.01 -0.02
CA ILE A 50 -10.36 -5.95 -0.67
C ILE A 50 -11.72 -5.90 0.01
N THR A 51 -12.13 -4.71 0.44
CA THR A 51 -13.43 -4.46 1.11
C THR A 51 -13.82 -2.99 0.92
N SER A 52 -15.04 -2.61 1.29
CA SER A 52 -15.43 -1.19 1.30
C SER A 52 -15.01 -0.50 2.61
N LEU A 53 -14.89 0.82 2.59
CA LEU A 53 -14.68 1.60 3.83
C LEU A 53 -15.83 1.42 4.84
N GLN A 54 -17.05 1.16 4.35
CA GLN A 54 -18.23 0.91 5.17
C GLN A 54 -18.11 -0.45 5.89
N GLU A 55 -17.76 -1.51 5.18
CA GLU A 55 -17.55 -2.85 5.74
C GLU A 55 -16.33 -2.90 6.65
N LEU A 56 -15.27 -2.15 6.29
CA LEU A 56 -14.14 -1.97 7.17
C LEU A 56 -14.57 -1.30 8.47
N GLY A 57 -15.45 -0.31 8.44
CA GLY A 57 -16.10 0.25 9.64
C GLY A 57 -15.14 0.91 10.62
N LEU A 58 -14.06 1.54 10.15
CA LEU A 58 -13.17 2.32 11.02
C LEU A 58 -13.84 3.64 11.44
N PRO A 59 -13.69 4.08 12.70
CA PRO A 59 -14.09 5.41 13.13
C PRO A 59 -13.41 6.52 12.29
N LYS A 60 -14.04 7.70 12.25
CA LYS A 60 -13.52 8.89 11.53
C LYS A 60 -13.32 8.74 10.02
N THR A 61 -13.75 7.63 9.42
CA THR A 61 -13.68 7.41 7.97
C THR A 61 -14.36 8.53 7.18
N SER A 62 -15.54 9.00 7.61
CA SER A 62 -16.21 10.13 6.96
C SER A 62 -15.43 11.43 7.03
N THR A 63 -14.71 11.67 8.13
CA THR A 63 -13.81 12.82 8.28
C THR A 63 -12.60 12.70 7.35
N LEU A 64 -11.98 11.51 7.29
CA LEU A 64 -10.88 11.23 6.36
C LEU A 64 -11.29 11.52 4.91
N VAL A 65 -12.45 10.99 4.48
CA VAL A 65 -12.92 11.16 3.09
C VAL A 65 -13.12 12.64 2.77
N LYS A 66 -13.79 13.41 3.65
CA LYS A 66 -13.95 14.86 3.47
C LYS A 66 -12.62 15.61 3.42
N ALA A 67 -11.67 15.22 4.26
CA ALA A 67 -10.32 15.79 4.24
C ALA A 67 -9.61 15.48 2.92
N ALA A 68 -9.74 14.26 2.41
CA ALA A 68 -9.17 13.84 1.14
C ALA A 68 -9.79 14.60 -0.05
N GLU A 69 -11.10 14.77 -0.10
CA GLU A 69 -11.79 15.58 -1.13
C GLU A 69 -11.32 17.04 -1.12
N SER A 70 -11.17 17.63 0.06
CA SER A 70 -10.64 18.99 0.22
C SER A 70 -9.19 19.10 -0.26
N GLN A 71 -8.34 18.13 0.08
CA GLN A 71 -6.94 18.11 -0.38
C GLN A 71 -6.83 17.86 -1.89
N LEU A 72 -7.71 17.04 -2.49
CA LEU A 72 -7.79 16.87 -3.94
C LEU A 72 -8.14 18.19 -4.63
N THR A 73 -9.11 18.93 -4.11
CA THR A 73 -9.48 20.25 -4.64
C THR A 73 -8.30 21.23 -4.57
N ASN A 74 -7.58 21.25 -3.45
CA ASN A 74 -6.38 22.10 -3.30
C ASN A 74 -5.26 21.69 -4.26
N MET A 75 -5.07 20.39 -4.47
CA MET A 75 -4.14 19.86 -5.46
C MET A 75 -4.49 20.36 -6.86
N GLU A 76 -5.77 20.29 -7.26
CA GLU A 76 -6.23 20.80 -8.56
C GLU A 76 -5.98 22.29 -8.75
N ILE A 77 -6.29 23.11 -7.75
CA ILE A 77 -6.05 24.56 -7.79
C ILE A 77 -4.55 24.86 -7.89
N ALA A 78 -3.72 24.19 -7.10
CA ALA A 78 -2.27 24.39 -7.12
C ALA A 78 -1.65 23.98 -8.46
N LEU A 79 -2.23 22.99 -9.13
CA LEU A 79 -1.78 22.50 -10.43
C LEU A 79 -2.30 23.35 -11.58
N SER A 80 -3.55 23.81 -11.57
CA SER A 80 -4.09 24.67 -12.63
C SER A 80 -3.29 25.97 -12.75
N ALA A 81 -2.90 26.56 -11.61
CA ALA A 81 -2.01 27.72 -11.54
C ALA A 81 -0.60 27.47 -12.13
N LYS A 82 -0.13 26.21 -12.16
CA LYS A 82 1.15 25.82 -12.78
C LYS A 82 1.01 25.51 -14.27
N HIS A 83 -0.11 24.90 -14.69
CA HIS A 83 -0.32 24.41 -16.05
C HIS A 83 -0.65 25.50 -17.08
N GLU A 84 -1.04 26.72 -16.68
CA GLU A 84 -1.19 27.85 -17.62
C GLU A 84 0.09 28.15 -18.43
N ARG A 85 1.24 27.57 -18.07
CA ARG A 85 2.54 27.77 -18.72
C ARG A 85 3.00 26.65 -19.67
N GLN A 86 2.34 25.49 -19.71
CA GLN A 86 2.74 24.37 -20.58
C GLN A 86 1.60 23.94 -21.51
N SER A 87 1.90 23.90 -22.81
CA SER A 87 0.98 23.41 -23.86
C SER A 87 0.50 21.98 -23.54
N GLN A 88 -0.81 21.83 -23.32
CA GLN A 88 -1.50 20.56 -23.03
C GLN A 88 -1.57 19.57 -24.20
N LYS A 89 -0.98 19.89 -25.37
CA LYS A 89 -1.00 18.96 -26.52
C LYS A 89 -0.15 17.73 -26.20
N ASN A 90 -0.73 16.55 -26.42
CA ASN A 90 -0.11 15.21 -26.33
C ASN A 90 0.23 14.69 -24.92
N PHE A 91 -0.40 15.21 -23.85
CA PHE A 91 -0.23 14.65 -22.50
C PHE A 91 -0.76 13.20 -22.41
N GLY A 92 -0.01 12.30 -21.76
CA GLY A 92 -0.37 10.88 -21.67
C GLY A 92 0.00 10.04 -22.89
N SER A 93 0.77 10.61 -23.83
CA SER A 93 1.30 9.91 -25.01
C SER A 93 2.68 9.31 -24.75
N LEU A 94 3.15 8.43 -25.64
CA LEU A 94 4.51 7.87 -25.58
C LEU A 94 5.61 8.95 -25.54
N GLU A 95 5.43 10.06 -26.25
CA GLU A 95 6.40 11.16 -26.32
C GLU A 95 6.32 12.10 -25.11
N ASN A 96 5.19 12.10 -24.40
CA ASN A 96 4.94 12.97 -23.25
C ASN A 96 4.05 12.25 -22.21
N PRO A 97 4.61 11.24 -21.50
CA PRO A 97 3.87 10.47 -20.51
C PRO A 97 3.41 11.35 -19.34
N ALA A 98 2.21 11.09 -18.86
CA ALA A 98 1.61 11.73 -17.71
C ALA A 98 2.01 11.00 -16.43
N TYR A 99 2.96 11.58 -15.68
CA TYR A 99 3.41 10.99 -14.43
C TYR A 99 2.42 11.20 -13.27
N PRO A 100 2.34 10.26 -12.32
CA PRO A 100 1.47 10.40 -11.16
C PRO A 100 1.84 11.62 -10.31
N GLN A 101 0.82 12.26 -9.76
CA GLN A 101 0.96 13.37 -8.82
C GLN A 101 0.74 12.87 -7.41
N ILE A 102 1.68 13.19 -6.52
CA ILE A 102 1.71 12.66 -5.16
C ILE A 102 1.89 13.81 -4.18
N PHE A 103 0.97 13.93 -3.23
CA PHE A 103 1.04 14.88 -2.12
C PHE A 103 1.19 14.10 -0.82
N THR A 104 2.22 14.40 -0.04
CA THR A 104 2.37 13.84 1.31
C THR A 104 1.45 14.57 2.26
N VAL A 105 0.53 13.84 2.88
CA VAL A 105 -0.50 14.36 3.79
C VAL A 105 -0.40 13.76 5.19
N THR A 106 0.72 13.07 5.48
CA THR A 106 0.98 12.39 6.75
C THR A 106 0.74 13.28 7.97
N ASP A 107 1.19 14.52 7.94
CA ASP A 107 1.14 15.43 9.10
C ASP A 107 -0.23 16.10 9.28
N LEU A 108 -1.17 15.87 8.38
CA LEU A 108 -2.54 16.36 8.51
C LEU A 108 -3.31 15.46 9.48
N ALA A 109 -3.91 16.08 10.51
CA ALA A 109 -4.51 15.38 11.65
C ALA A 109 -5.54 14.30 11.27
N ASP A 110 -6.35 14.55 10.24
CA ASP A 110 -7.38 13.60 9.81
C ASP A 110 -6.77 12.32 9.22
N PHE A 111 -5.67 12.44 8.48
CA PHE A 111 -4.96 11.29 7.88
C PHE A 111 -4.14 10.54 8.92
N PHE A 112 -3.36 11.25 9.74
CA PHE A 112 -2.58 10.65 10.81
C PHE A 112 -3.47 9.90 11.80
N SER A 113 -4.56 10.53 12.25
CA SER A 113 -5.45 9.93 13.26
C SER A 113 -6.30 8.80 12.71
N TRP A 114 -6.58 8.75 11.41
CA TRP A 114 -7.23 7.60 10.78
C TRP A 114 -6.26 6.43 10.58
N GLY A 115 -5.05 6.70 10.10
CA GLY A 115 -4.02 5.66 9.94
C GLY A 115 -3.57 5.05 11.27
N GLY A 116 -3.62 5.82 12.35
CA GLY A 116 -3.33 5.38 13.72
C GLY A 116 -4.53 4.82 14.49
N GLN A 117 -5.66 4.50 13.85
CA GLN A 117 -6.80 3.87 14.54
C GLN A 117 -6.37 2.52 15.14
N GLU A 118 -6.63 2.32 16.43
CA GLU A 118 -6.19 1.14 17.20
C GLU A 118 -6.59 -0.17 16.51
N ARG A 119 -7.83 -0.27 16.00
CA ARG A 119 -8.27 -1.47 15.28
C ARG A 119 -7.43 -1.76 14.03
N LEU A 120 -7.08 -0.74 13.25
CA LEU A 120 -6.24 -0.90 12.06
C LEU A 120 -4.82 -1.31 12.45
N VAL A 121 -4.25 -0.66 13.46
CA VAL A 121 -2.94 -1.01 14.02
C VAL A 121 -2.94 -2.47 14.49
N ASN A 122 -3.97 -2.90 15.23
CA ASN A 122 -4.08 -4.26 15.74
C ASN A 122 -4.13 -5.32 14.62
N ILE A 123 -4.86 -5.05 13.54
CA ILE A 123 -4.91 -5.92 12.34
C ILE A 123 -3.51 -6.04 11.74
N ILE A 124 -2.83 -4.91 11.52
CA ILE A 124 -1.53 -4.87 10.87
C ILE A 124 -0.45 -5.52 11.75
N GLU A 125 -0.42 -5.24 13.05
CA GLU A 125 0.50 -5.88 14.01
C GLU A 125 0.30 -7.39 14.08
N ASN A 126 -0.95 -7.87 14.05
CA ASN A 126 -1.20 -9.31 13.98
C ASN A 126 -0.71 -9.92 12.67
N TYR A 127 -0.84 -9.20 11.57
CA TYR A 127 -0.27 -9.66 10.30
C TYR A 127 1.26 -9.66 10.34
N ILE A 128 1.90 -8.57 10.76
CA ILE A 128 3.37 -8.37 10.77
C ILE A 128 4.06 -9.22 11.85
N GLY A 129 3.40 -9.45 12.99
CA GLY A 129 3.90 -10.22 14.13
C GLY A 129 4.76 -9.41 15.11
N LEU A 130 4.93 -8.11 14.88
CA LEU A 130 5.69 -7.16 15.69
C LEU A 130 4.95 -5.83 15.75
N THR A 131 5.35 -4.97 16.70
CA THR A 131 4.94 -3.56 16.73
C THR A 131 5.31 -2.86 15.42
N ILE A 132 4.42 -1.99 14.94
CA ILE A 132 4.59 -1.31 13.65
C ILE A 132 5.03 0.14 13.79
N ALA A 133 5.68 0.64 12.74
CA ALA A 133 5.88 2.06 12.53
C ALA A 133 4.95 2.55 11.41
N PHE A 134 4.29 3.69 11.64
CA PHE A 134 3.47 4.33 10.61
C PHE A 134 4.36 5.16 9.68
N GLN A 135 4.53 4.72 8.43
CA GLN A 135 5.43 5.37 7.47
C GLN A 135 4.87 6.69 6.93
N GLY A 136 3.56 6.75 6.69
CA GLY A 136 2.89 7.97 6.24
C GLY A 136 1.73 7.73 5.30
N VAL A 137 1.18 8.84 4.80
CA VAL A 137 0.04 8.84 3.87
C VAL A 137 0.36 9.73 2.69
N HIS A 138 0.05 9.19 1.51
CA HIS A 138 0.14 9.89 0.25
C HIS A 138 -1.23 9.99 -0.39
N LEU A 139 -1.59 11.19 -0.83
CA LEU A 139 -2.67 11.41 -1.76
C LEU A 139 -2.09 11.30 -3.18
N ARG A 140 -2.59 10.36 -3.96
CA ARG A 140 -2.08 10.06 -5.30
C ARG A 140 -3.17 10.28 -6.34
N ARG A 141 -2.80 10.94 -7.45
CA ARG A 141 -3.61 11.07 -8.66
C ARG A 141 -2.84 10.47 -9.82
N ASP A 142 -3.41 9.45 -10.43
CA ASP A 142 -2.91 8.82 -11.64
C ASP A 142 -3.60 9.39 -12.89
N PHE A 143 -2.94 9.27 -14.04
CA PHE A 143 -3.42 9.79 -15.32
C PHE A 143 -3.44 8.66 -16.35
N ALA A 144 -4.37 8.74 -17.30
CA ALA A 144 -4.39 7.81 -18.41
C ALA A 144 -3.13 7.99 -19.28
N ASN A 145 -2.40 6.88 -19.47
CA ASN A 145 -1.27 6.78 -20.37
C ASN A 145 -1.54 5.70 -21.42
N GLN A 146 -0.88 5.79 -22.58
CA GLN A 146 -0.92 4.71 -23.59
C GLN A 146 -0.18 3.45 -23.14
N GLU A 147 0.84 3.59 -22.30
CA GLU A 147 1.64 2.51 -21.75
C GLU A 147 1.88 2.74 -20.26
N PRO A 148 2.04 1.69 -19.44
CA PRO A 148 2.34 1.81 -18.03
C PRO A 148 3.62 2.61 -17.77
N VAL A 149 3.59 3.54 -16.82
CA VAL A 149 4.75 4.36 -16.45
C VAL A 149 5.16 4.17 -15.00
N THR A 150 6.46 4.19 -14.73
CA THR A 150 7.03 4.23 -13.36
C THR A 150 6.52 3.10 -12.46
N THR A 151 5.69 3.43 -11.48
CA THR A 151 5.10 2.53 -10.49
C THR A 151 3.91 1.71 -11.02
N GLU A 152 3.49 1.91 -12.27
CA GLU A 152 2.47 1.06 -12.91
C GLU A 152 3.09 -0.24 -13.47
N LEU A 153 4.41 -0.31 -13.57
CA LEU A 153 5.12 -1.53 -13.95
C LEU A 153 5.10 -2.55 -12.80
N TRP A 154 5.08 -3.84 -13.10
CA TRP A 154 5.15 -4.90 -12.08
C TRP A 154 6.42 -4.76 -11.22
N HIS A 155 6.22 -4.53 -9.93
CA HIS A 155 7.31 -4.44 -8.94
C HIS A 155 6.83 -4.94 -7.56
N LEU A 156 7.79 -5.23 -6.69
CA LEU A 156 7.55 -5.32 -5.26
C LEU A 156 8.12 -4.06 -4.61
N ASP A 157 7.38 -3.49 -3.68
CA ASP A 157 7.92 -2.41 -2.87
C ASP A 157 8.83 -3.01 -1.78
N ALA A 158 10.02 -2.43 -1.66
CA ALA A 158 11.14 -3.02 -0.93
C ALA A 158 11.63 -2.15 0.24
N GLU A 159 10.73 -1.37 0.85
CA GLU A 159 11.06 -0.40 1.91
C GLU A 159 11.40 -1.07 3.26
N ASP A 160 10.87 -2.26 3.54
CA ASP A 160 11.13 -3.02 4.78
C ASP A 160 11.07 -4.55 4.56
N ARG A 161 11.33 -5.35 5.60
CA ARG A 161 11.15 -6.81 5.61
C ARG A 161 9.70 -7.18 5.38
N ARG A 162 8.78 -6.53 6.10
CA ARG A 162 7.34 -6.73 5.97
C ARG A 162 6.64 -5.39 6.10
N MET A 163 5.71 -5.14 5.21
CA MET A 163 4.90 -3.92 5.23
C MET A 163 3.48 -4.19 4.77
N ILE A 164 2.56 -3.34 5.21
CA ILE A 164 1.19 -3.28 4.69
C ILE A 164 1.01 -1.91 4.06
N LYS A 165 0.50 -1.89 2.83
CA LYS A 165 0.00 -0.66 2.20
C LYS A 165 -1.52 -0.68 2.25
N VAL A 166 -2.09 0.45 2.62
CA VAL A 166 -3.54 0.69 2.57
C VAL A 166 -3.80 1.65 1.41
N ILE A 167 -4.46 1.16 0.37
CA ILE A 167 -4.85 1.92 -0.82
C ILE A 167 -6.34 2.20 -0.70
N ILE A 168 -6.72 3.48 -0.71
CA ILE A 168 -8.12 3.89 -0.67
C ILE A 168 -8.44 4.60 -1.98
N TYR A 169 -9.39 4.08 -2.73
CA TYR A 169 -9.98 4.80 -3.85
C TYR A 169 -10.91 5.88 -3.35
N LEU A 170 -10.66 7.10 -3.80
CA LEU A 170 -11.46 8.29 -3.48
C LEU A 170 -12.54 8.58 -4.55
N ASN A 171 -12.59 7.75 -5.59
CA ASN A 171 -13.59 7.74 -6.65
C ASN A 171 -13.84 6.30 -7.08
N ASP A 172 -14.94 6.07 -7.80
CA ASP A 172 -15.23 4.76 -8.34
C ASP A 172 -14.18 4.38 -9.41
N VAL A 173 -13.57 3.22 -9.24
CA VAL A 173 -12.57 2.68 -10.17
C VAL A 173 -13.15 1.43 -10.82
N ARG A 174 -13.34 1.49 -12.13
CA ARG A 174 -13.77 0.37 -12.97
C ARG A 174 -12.56 -0.18 -13.71
N ILE A 175 -12.75 -1.30 -14.41
CA ILE A 175 -11.66 -1.97 -15.14
C ILE A 175 -10.98 -1.00 -16.13
N GLU A 176 -11.76 -0.18 -16.82
CA GLU A 176 -11.28 0.82 -17.77
C GLU A 176 -10.49 1.98 -17.14
N HIS A 177 -10.56 2.15 -15.81
CA HIS A 177 -9.87 3.21 -15.08
C HIS A 177 -8.49 2.79 -14.56
N GLY A 178 -8.05 1.55 -14.81
CA GLY A 178 -6.78 1.03 -14.33
C GLY A 178 -6.79 0.75 -12.82
N PRO A 179 -7.61 -0.22 -12.34
CA PRO A 179 -7.58 -0.60 -10.93
C PRO A 179 -6.24 -1.23 -10.56
N PHE A 180 -5.88 -1.14 -9.28
CA PHE A 180 -4.77 -1.86 -8.69
C PHE A 180 -4.82 -3.35 -9.05
N GLU A 181 -3.74 -3.83 -9.64
CA GLU A 181 -3.52 -5.22 -10.00
C GLU A 181 -2.47 -5.85 -9.08
N TYR A 182 -2.64 -7.13 -8.79
CA TYR A 182 -1.71 -7.90 -7.98
C TYR A 182 -1.63 -9.34 -8.48
N ILE A 183 -0.52 -9.98 -8.18
CA ILE A 183 -0.35 -11.41 -8.35
C ILE A 183 -0.64 -12.06 -6.99
N PRO A 184 -1.67 -12.91 -6.86
CA PRO A 184 -1.98 -13.57 -5.61
C PRO A 184 -0.77 -14.33 -5.06
N LYS A 185 -0.52 -14.22 -3.75
CA LYS A 185 0.56 -14.95 -3.07
C LYS A 185 0.42 -16.47 -3.23
N SER A 186 -0.82 -16.96 -3.29
CA SER A 186 -1.13 -18.36 -3.57
C SER A 186 -0.57 -18.84 -4.92
N TRP A 187 -0.36 -17.94 -5.90
CA TRP A 187 0.17 -18.27 -7.22
C TRP A 187 1.70 -18.22 -7.30
N THR A 188 2.37 -17.52 -6.37
CA THR A 188 3.84 -17.36 -6.37
C THR A 188 4.56 -18.48 -5.63
N LEU A 189 3.87 -19.23 -4.76
CA LEU A 189 4.43 -20.37 -4.02
C LEU A 189 4.83 -21.55 -4.94
N ASP A 190 4.18 -21.70 -6.09
CA ASP A 190 4.42 -22.80 -7.04
C ASP A 190 5.48 -22.50 -8.12
N LYS A 191 5.86 -21.24 -8.32
CA LYS A 191 6.79 -20.85 -9.40
C LYS A 191 8.06 -20.28 -8.82
N LYS A 192 9.01 -21.17 -8.53
CA LYS A 192 10.34 -20.81 -8.01
C LYS A 192 11.13 -19.84 -8.92
N ASP A 193 10.75 -19.76 -10.19
CA ASP A 193 11.55 -19.13 -11.24
C ASP A 193 10.99 -17.80 -11.76
N LEU A 194 9.77 -17.39 -11.39
CA LEU A 194 9.19 -16.14 -11.92
C LEU A 194 9.79 -14.87 -11.32
N PHE A 195 10.47 -15.00 -10.18
CA PHE A 195 11.13 -13.89 -9.48
C PHE A 195 12.56 -14.26 -9.08
N ALA A 196 13.29 -14.99 -9.94
CA ALA A 196 14.71 -15.26 -9.74
C ALA A 196 15.51 -13.93 -9.78
N GLY A 197 15.54 -13.23 -8.64
CA GLY A 197 16.10 -11.89 -8.50
C GLY A 197 15.40 -11.01 -7.46
N ILE A 198 14.16 -11.35 -7.06
CA ILE A 198 13.43 -10.62 -6.02
C ILE A 198 13.50 -11.42 -4.72
N ASN A 199 14.00 -10.80 -3.65
CA ASN A 199 14.11 -11.44 -2.33
C ASN A 199 12.71 -11.89 -1.86
N ARG A 200 12.54 -13.20 -1.70
CA ARG A 200 11.26 -13.85 -1.30
C ARG A 200 10.79 -13.53 0.13
N GLU A 201 11.52 -12.70 0.86
CA GLU A 201 11.22 -12.40 2.25
C GLU A 201 10.40 -11.12 2.42
N GLN A 202 10.11 -10.42 1.31
CA GLN A 202 9.27 -9.23 1.29
C GLN A 202 7.83 -9.63 0.93
N GLU A 203 6.97 -9.66 1.95
CA GLU A 203 5.54 -9.83 1.76
C GLU A 203 4.89 -8.45 1.76
N MET A 204 4.61 -7.98 0.55
CA MET A 204 3.87 -6.77 0.25
C MET A 204 2.38 -7.11 0.20
N ILE A 205 1.57 -6.45 1.02
CA ILE A 205 0.13 -6.64 0.96
C ILE A 205 -0.59 -5.31 0.94
N ASN A 206 -1.41 -5.17 -0.10
CA ASN A 206 -2.26 -4.04 -0.35
C ASN A 206 -3.66 -4.32 0.23
N LEU A 207 -4.14 -3.44 1.10
CA LEU A 207 -5.55 -3.34 1.47
C LEU A 207 -6.19 -2.33 0.54
N VAL A 208 -7.01 -2.77 -0.42
CA VAL A 208 -7.66 -1.87 -1.38
C VAL A 208 -9.09 -1.59 -0.94
N TYR A 209 -9.44 -0.32 -0.80
CA TYR A 209 -10.79 0.12 -0.48
C TYR A 209 -11.43 0.82 -1.67
N SER A 210 -12.63 0.39 -2.08
CA SER A 210 -13.47 1.15 -2.99
C SER A 210 -14.56 1.90 -2.22
N PHE A 211 -14.73 3.17 -2.52
CA PHE A 211 -15.96 3.90 -2.20
C PHE A 211 -17.09 3.36 -3.09
N SER A 212 -18.30 3.28 -2.57
CA SER A 212 -19.52 3.09 -3.36
C SER A 212 -20.51 4.13 -2.83
N PRO A 213 -20.78 5.22 -3.56
CA PRO A 213 -21.88 6.10 -3.20
C PRO A 213 -23.20 5.38 -3.47
N LEU A 214 -24.13 5.49 -2.51
CA LEU A 214 -25.57 5.23 -2.75
C LEU A 214 -26.16 6.36 -3.60
#